data_AF-A0AA94R7W1-F1
#
_entry.id   AF-A0AA94R7W1-F1
#
_cell.length_a   1.000
_cell.length_b   1.000
_cell.length_c   1.000
_cell.angle_alpha   90.00
_cell.angle_beta   90.00
_cell.angle_gamma   90.00
#
_symmetry.space_group_name_H-M   'P 1'
#
loop_
_entity.id
_entity.type
_entity.pdbx_description
1 polymer ?
#
loop_
_entity_poly.entity_id
_entity_poly.type
_entity_poly.pdbx_seq_one_letter_code
_entity_poly.pdbx_strand_id
1 'polypeptide(L)'
;MTPRLILDSAEPGSGKTRVLELLALLCRSAKLTLSTTTAALYRRIAAAVEDGLPPPTVLQDEADAVFGKTATPQSEDLRALFNAGYRKGATVDRCEGDAAKMRVREFPVHAPVALAGLAGRMPDTIRTRGVTLHMRRRRPDQKVADFRERDAMAEAEPIRELLQQWAIDSEEGLAAARPQMPAGVTDRAAEIWEPLLAIAELAGGQWPDKARSACKFFVLDSASDDEKLSLGQRLLRDIRQLLETEKVDGMWSSEIISKLMADPESEWRDMWGKTLDQRRLAKELTKYGVKSVNVRIGVGQAKGYTVHGPTGLQQAWDHWLTPSTSVPSVANVPALVGAFSSGTAETNNVPNVTEPSHLFTASEQVKQESGTAATDGTLMDGPSLRGRPPLCPDCTRAPARSDTGYCDLCTARRRRQQTVDGGPANVDALTWLVAWIRANAGPGGWVKPGAAIAAGVAAGYKPATIKAARQRSGNPRIEASGIGRDSMWKIADDGEVTA
;
A
#
# COMPACT_ATOMS: atom_id res chain seq x y z
N MET A 1 14.14 -11.99 -5.39
CA MET A 1 12.99 -11.06 -5.29
C MET A 1 11.93 -11.68 -4.38
N THR A 2 11.03 -10.88 -3.80
CA THR A 2 9.85 -11.37 -3.06
C THR A 2 8.58 -10.79 -3.70
N PRO A 3 7.96 -11.52 -4.64
CA PRO A 3 6.68 -11.12 -5.26
C PRO A 3 5.65 -10.72 -4.22
N ARG A 4 4.92 -9.63 -4.49
CA ARG A 4 3.79 -9.24 -3.65
C ARG A 4 2.62 -10.19 -3.89
N LEU A 5 2.08 -10.78 -2.83
CA LEU A 5 0.82 -11.52 -2.94
C LEU A 5 -0.32 -10.53 -2.74
N ILE A 6 -1.21 -10.40 -3.71
CA ILE A 6 -2.36 -9.51 -3.62
C ILE A 6 -3.61 -10.38 -3.65
N LEU A 7 -4.44 -10.27 -2.62
CA LEU A 7 -5.73 -10.92 -2.51
C LEU A 7 -6.79 -9.83 -2.64
N ASP A 8 -7.63 -9.92 -3.66
CA ASP A 8 -8.73 -8.97 -3.79
C ASP A 8 -10.07 -9.66 -4.06
N SER A 9 -11.15 -8.89 -3.96
CA SER A 9 -12.47 -9.33 -4.38
C SER A 9 -13.38 -8.13 -4.60
N ALA A 10 -14.43 -8.32 -5.40
CA ALA A 10 -15.46 -7.30 -5.62
C ALA A 10 -16.22 -6.96 -4.33
N GLU A 11 -16.50 -7.98 -3.50
CA GLU A 11 -17.29 -7.83 -2.27
C GLU A 11 -16.57 -8.39 -1.03
N PRO A 12 -16.95 -7.94 0.18
CA PRO A 12 -16.55 -8.56 1.44
C PRO A 12 -16.99 -10.03 1.55
N GLY A 13 -16.36 -10.79 2.46
CA GLY A 13 -16.76 -12.18 2.74
C GLY A 13 -16.26 -13.24 1.75
N SER A 14 -15.25 -12.91 0.95
CA SER A 14 -14.58 -13.84 0.02
C SER A 14 -13.47 -14.70 0.66
N GLY A 15 -13.13 -14.47 1.93
CA GLY A 15 -12.11 -15.25 2.65
C GLY A 15 -10.68 -14.70 2.56
N LYS A 16 -10.46 -13.47 2.07
CA LYS A 16 -9.11 -12.86 2.01
C LYS A 16 -8.40 -12.83 3.36
N THR A 17 -9.06 -12.33 4.40
CA THR A 17 -8.54 -12.33 5.78
C THR A 17 -8.21 -13.74 6.24
N ARG A 18 -9.03 -14.74 5.89
CA ARG A 18 -8.77 -16.15 6.22
C ARG A 18 -7.47 -16.67 5.60
N VAL A 19 -7.18 -16.28 4.36
CA VAL A 19 -5.89 -16.63 3.72
C VAL A 19 -4.73 -15.97 4.46
N LEU A 20 -4.86 -14.70 4.87
CA LEU A 20 -3.82 -14.04 5.67
C LEU A 20 -3.62 -14.70 7.05
N GLU A 21 -4.69 -15.14 7.71
CA GLU A 21 -4.60 -15.89 8.97
C GLU A 21 -3.86 -17.22 8.79
N LEU A 22 -4.14 -17.96 7.71
CA LEU A 22 -3.39 -19.17 7.36
C LEU A 22 -1.92 -18.89 7.06
N LEU A 23 -1.63 -17.80 6.34
CA LEU A 23 -0.24 -17.37 6.10
C LEU A 23 0.46 -16.97 7.39
N ALA A 24 -0.25 -16.41 8.38
CA ALA A 24 0.32 -16.10 9.68
C ALA A 24 0.80 -17.38 10.41
N LEU A 25 0.08 -18.49 10.19
CA LEU A 25 0.41 -19.81 10.75
C LEU A 25 1.51 -20.57 10.00
N LEU A 26 1.87 -20.18 8.78
CA LEU A 26 2.86 -20.91 7.97
C LEU A 26 4.13 -20.09 7.70
N CYS A 27 3.98 -18.79 7.47
CA CYS A 27 5.09 -17.93 7.09
C CYS A 27 5.98 -17.54 8.28
N ARG A 28 7.26 -17.33 7.99
CA ARG A 28 8.29 -16.96 8.98
C ARG A 28 8.01 -15.59 9.60
N SER A 29 8.00 -15.55 10.93
CA SER A 29 7.80 -14.34 11.75
C SER A 29 6.69 -13.44 11.22
N ALA A 30 5.59 -14.08 10.78
CA ALA A 30 4.53 -13.41 10.08
C ALA A 30 3.81 -12.42 10.99
N LYS A 31 3.55 -11.23 10.46
CA LYS A 31 2.84 -10.19 11.17
C LYS A 31 1.61 -9.77 10.40
N LEU A 32 0.44 -10.14 10.93
CA LEU A 32 -0.83 -9.59 10.52
C LEU A 32 -0.99 -8.15 11.04
N THR A 33 -1.24 -7.23 10.14
CA THR A 33 -1.41 -5.79 10.38
C THR A 33 -2.70 -5.29 9.76
N LEU A 34 -3.53 -4.61 10.57
CA LEU A 34 -4.75 -3.94 10.11
C LEU A 34 -4.44 -2.46 9.81
N SER A 35 -3.82 -1.76 10.77
CA SER A 35 -3.44 -0.35 10.62
C SER A 35 -2.05 -0.12 11.24
N THR A 36 -0.99 -0.37 10.47
CA THR A 36 0.40 -0.11 10.91
C THR A 36 0.96 1.13 10.23
N THR A 37 1.72 1.93 10.98
CA THR A 37 2.42 3.09 10.40
C THR A 37 3.63 2.63 9.59
N THR A 38 3.97 3.38 8.52
CA THR A 38 5.20 3.12 7.74
C THR A 38 6.43 3.01 8.65
N ALA A 39 6.49 3.88 9.66
CA ALA A 39 7.55 3.91 10.67
C ALA A 39 7.69 2.63 11.48
N ALA A 40 6.58 2.08 11.97
CA ALA A 40 6.61 0.83 12.71
C ALA A 40 7.02 -0.34 11.80
N LEU A 41 6.65 -0.29 10.50
CA LEU A 41 6.94 -1.36 9.56
C LEU A 41 8.42 -1.45 9.21
N TYR A 42 9.03 -0.37 8.72
CA TYR A 42 10.46 -0.43 8.34
C TYR A 42 11.37 -0.67 9.54
N ARG A 43 11.02 -0.17 10.74
CA ARG A 43 11.80 -0.44 11.96
C ARG A 43 11.75 -1.90 12.36
N ARG A 44 10.60 -2.56 12.20
CA ARG A 44 10.48 -3.99 12.47
C ARG A 44 11.32 -4.81 11.49
N ILE A 45 11.33 -4.43 10.21
CA ILE A 45 12.17 -5.09 9.19
C ILE A 45 13.65 -4.89 9.56
N ALA A 46 14.04 -3.66 9.89
CA ALA A 46 15.41 -3.33 10.27
C ALA A 46 15.89 -4.06 11.52
N ALA A 47 15.07 -4.12 12.58
CA ALA A 47 15.41 -4.87 13.79
C ALA A 47 15.75 -6.34 13.49
N ALA A 48 14.95 -7.01 12.65
CA ALA A 48 15.24 -8.39 12.26
C ALA A 48 16.58 -8.51 11.51
N VAL A 49 16.86 -7.59 10.59
CA VAL A 49 18.12 -7.57 9.81
C VAL A 49 19.33 -7.28 10.71
N GLU A 50 19.19 -6.37 11.68
CA GLU A 50 20.21 -6.03 12.68
C GLU A 50 20.54 -7.23 13.59
N ASP A 51 19.52 -8.01 13.94
CA ASP A 51 19.67 -9.25 14.71
C ASP A 51 20.24 -10.43 13.87
N GLY A 52 20.60 -10.20 12.60
CA GLY A 52 21.09 -11.23 11.69
C GLY A 52 20.00 -12.22 11.24
N LEU A 53 18.73 -11.89 11.45
CA LEU A 53 17.59 -12.72 11.09
C LEU A 53 17.02 -12.31 9.72
N PRO A 54 16.52 -13.27 8.91
CA PRO A 54 15.77 -12.92 7.72
C PRO A 54 14.56 -12.02 8.05
N PRO A 55 14.11 -11.18 7.09
CA PRO A 55 13.02 -10.23 7.34
C PRO A 55 11.69 -10.96 7.64
N PRO A 56 10.80 -10.33 8.44
CA PRO A 56 9.49 -10.90 8.73
C PRO A 56 8.56 -10.88 7.52
N THR A 57 7.58 -11.77 7.50
CA THR A 57 6.50 -11.72 6.49
C THR A 57 5.45 -10.71 6.93
N VAL A 58 5.18 -9.70 6.10
CA VAL A 58 4.19 -8.66 6.38
C VAL A 58 2.85 -9.07 5.76
N LEU A 59 1.80 -9.14 6.56
CA LEU A 59 0.46 -9.49 6.11
C LEU A 59 -0.46 -8.31 6.40
N GLN A 60 -0.81 -7.54 5.37
CA GLN A 60 -1.61 -6.33 5.52
C GLN A 60 -3.04 -6.60 5.06
N ASP A 61 -3.97 -6.57 6.01
CA ASP A 61 -5.41 -6.65 5.72
C ASP A 61 -5.99 -5.23 5.51
N GLU A 62 -7.19 -5.15 4.93
CA GLU A 62 -7.88 -3.89 4.61
C GLU A 62 -7.00 -2.88 3.84
N ALA A 63 -6.14 -3.36 2.95
CA ALA A 63 -5.24 -2.53 2.17
C ALA A 63 -5.99 -1.53 1.27
N ASP A 64 -7.25 -1.79 0.92
CA ASP A 64 -8.11 -0.86 0.20
C ASP A 64 -8.52 0.37 1.02
N ALA A 65 -8.59 0.25 2.35
CA ALA A 65 -8.79 1.40 3.23
C ALA A 65 -7.53 2.28 3.28
N VAL A 66 -6.35 1.66 3.21
CA VAL A 66 -5.05 2.35 3.20
C VAL A 66 -4.80 3.06 1.87
N PHE A 67 -5.07 2.39 0.74
CA PHE A 67 -4.83 2.90 -0.62
C PHE A 67 -6.10 3.44 -1.30
N GLY A 68 -7.10 3.88 -0.52
CA GLY A 68 -8.38 4.36 -1.01
C GLY A 68 -8.31 5.62 -1.91
N LYS A 69 -9.47 6.22 -2.21
CA LYS A 69 -9.56 7.34 -3.20
C LYS A 69 -8.71 8.56 -2.86
N THR A 70 -8.42 8.78 -1.58
CA THR A 70 -7.68 9.95 -1.12
C THR A 70 -6.28 9.53 -0.71
N ALA A 71 -5.29 9.94 -1.51
CA ALA A 71 -3.90 9.75 -1.15
C ALA A 71 -3.56 10.58 0.11
N THR A 72 -3.12 9.88 1.15
CA THR A 72 -2.53 10.49 2.35
C THR A 72 -1.01 10.37 2.27
N PRO A 73 -0.23 11.26 2.92
CA PRO A 73 1.23 11.13 2.97
C PRO A 73 1.68 9.74 3.46
N GLN A 74 0.98 9.18 4.45
CA GLN A 74 1.26 7.84 4.95
C GLN A 74 0.99 6.74 3.91
N SER A 75 -0.10 6.83 3.14
CA SER A 75 -0.40 5.86 2.09
C SER A 75 0.62 5.89 0.95
N GLU A 76 1.12 7.08 0.60
CA GLU A 76 2.18 7.23 -0.40
C GLU A 76 3.51 6.66 0.08
N ASP A 77 3.85 6.90 1.35
CA ASP A 77 5.01 6.32 2.01
C ASP A 77 4.95 4.80 2.07
N LEU A 78 3.79 4.22 2.43
CA LEU A 78 3.59 2.77 2.42
C LEU A 78 3.68 2.19 1.01
N ARG A 79 3.10 2.88 0.02
CA ARG A 79 3.19 2.48 -1.39
C ARG A 79 4.65 2.46 -1.86
N ALA A 80 5.43 3.48 -1.54
CA ALA A 80 6.85 3.53 -1.85
C ALA A 80 7.63 2.39 -1.18
N LEU A 81 7.36 2.13 0.10
CA LEU A 81 7.98 1.03 0.85
C LEU A 81 7.68 -0.33 0.19
N PHE A 82 6.42 -0.62 -0.12
CA PHE A 82 6.05 -1.88 -0.76
C PHE A 82 6.60 -2.02 -2.18
N ASN A 83 6.66 -0.93 -2.95
CA ASN A 83 7.23 -0.89 -4.29
C ASN A 83 8.75 -1.10 -4.32
N ALA A 84 9.47 -0.68 -3.28
CA ALA A 84 10.92 -0.85 -3.17
C ALA A 84 11.28 -2.22 -2.57
N GLY A 85 10.59 -2.61 -1.49
CA GLY A 85 10.94 -3.78 -0.67
C GLY A 85 10.70 -5.16 -1.30
N TYR A 86 10.32 -5.26 -2.57
CA TYR A 86 10.20 -6.57 -3.26
C TYR A 86 11.58 -7.05 -3.76
N ARG A 87 12.57 -6.14 -3.80
CA ARG A 87 13.95 -6.40 -4.20
C ARG A 87 14.88 -6.36 -2.99
N LYS A 88 15.81 -7.30 -2.91
CA LYS A 88 16.84 -7.35 -1.85
C LYS A 88 17.75 -6.13 -1.98
N GLY A 89 18.17 -5.56 -0.86
CA GLY A 89 19.02 -4.35 -0.81
C GLY A 89 18.27 -3.02 -0.91
N ALA A 90 16.95 -3.02 -1.04
CA ALA A 90 16.18 -1.78 -1.00
C ALA A 90 16.18 -1.15 0.40
N THR A 91 16.47 0.15 0.46
CA THR A 91 16.46 0.96 1.68
C THR A 91 15.53 2.17 1.55
N VAL A 92 15.16 2.76 2.69
CA VAL A 92 14.48 4.06 2.76
C VAL A 92 15.17 4.96 3.78
N ASP A 93 15.35 6.23 3.39
CA ASP A 93 15.99 7.23 4.26
C ASP A 93 14.96 7.82 5.21
N ARG A 94 15.28 7.82 6.50
CA ARG A 94 14.45 8.43 7.53
C ARG A 94 15.30 9.20 8.50
N CYS A 95 14.83 10.38 8.88
CA CYS A 95 15.49 11.18 9.90
C CYS A 95 15.16 10.59 11.29
N GLU A 96 16.20 10.32 12.08
CA GLU A 96 16.11 9.90 13.47
C GLU A 96 16.94 10.81 14.37
N GLY A 97 16.47 11.01 15.60
CA GLY A 97 17.12 11.83 16.61
C GLY A 97 16.18 12.85 17.25
N ASP A 98 16.57 13.38 18.41
CA ASP A 98 15.89 14.53 19.00
C ASP A 98 16.12 15.78 18.14
N ALA A 99 15.27 16.80 18.29
CA ALA A 99 15.30 18.03 17.49
C ALA A 99 16.70 18.68 17.36
N ALA A 100 17.59 18.46 18.34
CA ALA A 100 18.95 18.97 18.35
C ALA A 100 20.01 18.07 17.64
N LYS A 101 19.70 16.80 17.34
CA LYS A 101 20.62 15.81 16.75
C LYS A 101 19.95 14.94 15.70
N MET A 102 19.24 15.55 14.76
CA MET A 102 18.66 14.84 13.62
C MET A 102 19.76 14.27 12.73
N ARG A 103 19.69 12.96 12.46
CA ARG A 103 20.56 12.25 11.53
C ARG A 103 19.70 11.50 10.53
N VAL A 104 20.15 11.45 9.27
CA VAL A 104 19.53 10.59 8.27
C VAL A 104 20.06 9.18 8.48
N ARG A 105 19.16 8.21 8.59
CA ARG A 105 19.47 6.79 8.69
C ARG A 105 18.76 6.03 7.58
N GLU A 106 19.48 5.11 6.96
CA GLU A 106 18.93 4.19 5.97
C GLU A 106 18.31 2.98 6.68
N PHE A 107 17.09 2.62 6.29
CA PHE A 107 16.38 1.46 6.81
C PHE A 107 16.15 0.43 5.71
N PRO A 108 16.54 -0.85 5.89
CA PRO A 108 16.18 -1.90 4.93
C PRO A 108 14.67 -2.12 4.90
N VAL A 109 14.12 -2.28 3.71
CA VAL A 109 12.67 -2.49 3.50
C VAL A 109 12.34 -3.78 2.76
N HIS A 110 13.34 -4.60 2.45
CA HIS A 110 13.12 -5.90 1.81
C HIS A 110 12.40 -6.86 2.77
N ALA A 111 11.20 -7.29 2.39
CA ALA A 111 10.41 -8.27 3.15
C ALA A 111 9.36 -8.93 2.24
N PRO A 112 8.99 -10.20 2.47
CA PRO A 112 7.80 -10.79 1.88
C PRO A 112 6.54 -10.04 2.35
N VAL A 113 5.62 -9.76 1.42
CA VAL A 113 4.39 -8.99 1.73
C VAL A 113 3.18 -9.63 1.05
N ALA A 114 2.12 -9.86 1.82
CA ALA A 114 0.78 -10.17 1.33
C ALA A 114 -0.20 -9.03 1.68
N LEU A 115 -1.05 -8.65 0.73
CA LEU A 115 -1.99 -7.55 0.82
C LEU A 115 -3.40 -8.06 0.53
N ALA A 116 -4.36 -7.82 1.41
CA ALA A 116 -5.77 -8.12 1.19
C ALA A 116 -6.60 -6.85 1.10
N GLY A 117 -7.51 -6.75 0.12
CA GLY A 117 -8.43 -5.62 0.03
C GLY A 117 -9.54 -5.79 -1.01
N LEU A 118 -10.34 -4.75 -1.23
CA LEU A 118 -11.32 -4.72 -2.31
C LEU A 118 -10.66 -4.44 -3.67
N ALA A 119 -11.20 -5.06 -4.71
CA ALA A 119 -10.74 -4.91 -6.09
C ALA A 119 -10.86 -3.45 -6.56
N GLY A 120 -9.93 -3.03 -7.43
CA GLY A 120 -9.90 -1.67 -7.99
C GLY A 120 -9.33 -0.57 -7.07
N ARG A 121 -8.90 -0.91 -5.86
CA ARG A 121 -8.31 0.04 -4.89
C ARG A 121 -6.80 -0.05 -4.77
N MET A 122 -6.22 -1.21 -5.10
CA MET A 122 -4.77 -1.39 -5.07
C MET A 122 -4.09 -0.48 -6.12
N PRO A 123 -2.93 0.13 -5.85
CA PRO A 123 -2.17 0.84 -6.87
C PRO A 123 -1.56 -0.11 -7.92
N ASP A 124 -1.59 0.28 -9.21
CA ASP A 124 -0.95 -0.48 -10.30
C ASP A 124 0.54 -0.72 -10.08
N THR A 125 1.22 0.23 -9.44
CA THR A 125 2.65 0.09 -9.11
C THR A 125 2.90 -1.12 -8.20
N ILE A 126 1.96 -1.45 -7.30
CA ILE A 126 2.09 -2.63 -6.44
C ILE A 126 1.69 -3.88 -7.22
N ARG A 127 0.57 -3.84 -7.98
CA ARG A 127 0.10 -4.96 -8.82
C ARG A 127 1.16 -5.48 -9.76
N THR A 128 1.85 -4.59 -10.47
CA THR A 128 2.91 -4.96 -11.41
C THR A 128 4.15 -5.61 -10.77
N ARG A 129 4.26 -5.60 -9.43
CA ARG A 129 5.35 -6.21 -8.65
C ARG A 129 4.88 -7.46 -7.88
N GLY A 130 3.73 -8.01 -8.26
CA GLY A 130 3.09 -9.10 -7.53
C GLY A 130 2.20 -9.99 -8.39
N VAL A 131 1.60 -10.97 -7.71
CA VAL A 131 0.58 -11.86 -8.27
C VAL A 131 -0.74 -11.53 -7.58
N THR A 132 -1.75 -11.21 -8.37
CA THR A 132 -3.09 -10.84 -7.88
C THR A 132 -4.03 -12.03 -8.00
N LEU A 133 -4.59 -12.47 -6.87
CA LEU A 133 -5.60 -13.53 -6.79
C LEU A 133 -6.97 -12.89 -6.54
N HIS A 134 -7.80 -12.90 -7.59
CA HIS A 134 -9.19 -12.44 -7.52
C HIS A 134 -10.05 -13.50 -6.83
N MET A 135 -10.37 -13.28 -5.54
CA MET A 135 -11.16 -14.20 -4.72
C MET A 135 -12.65 -13.98 -4.91
N ARG A 136 -13.42 -15.07 -4.93
CA ARG A 136 -14.88 -15.07 -5.01
C ARG A 136 -15.48 -15.64 -3.74
N ARG A 137 -16.64 -15.12 -3.35
CA ARG A 137 -17.39 -15.70 -2.23
C ARG A 137 -17.73 -17.15 -2.55
N ARG A 138 -17.44 -18.02 -1.60
CA ARG A 138 -17.78 -19.45 -1.66
C ARG A 138 -19.28 -19.62 -1.93
N ARG A 139 -19.62 -20.50 -2.87
CA ARG A 139 -21.02 -20.82 -3.14
C ARG A 139 -21.64 -21.61 -1.97
N PRO A 140 -22.96 -21.53 -1.75
CA PRO A 140 -23.62 -22.26 -0.66
C PRO A 140 -23.43 -23.79 -0.69
N ASP A 141 -23.26 -24.37 -1.88
CA ASP A 141 -23.05 -25.80 -2.11
C ASP A 141 -21.60 -26.25 -1.89
N GLN A 142 -20.65 -25.32 -1.88
CA GLN A 142 -19.24 -25.62 -1.59
C GLN A 142 -19.04 -25.70 -0.07
N LYS A 143 -19.02 -26.93 0.46
CA LYS A 143 -18.71 -27.17 1.87
C LYS A 143 -17.19 -27.23 2.05
N VAL A 144 -16.68 -26.44 2.99
CA VAL A 144 -15.32 -26.60 3.53
C VAL A 144 -15.42 -26.76 5.04
N ALA A 145 -14.42 -27.40 5.65
CA ALA A 145 -14.35 -27.55 7.09
C ALA A 145 -14.40 -26.19 7.81
N ASP A 146 -14.99 -26.18 9.00
CA ASP A 146 -14.98 -25.00 9.84
C ASP A 146 -13.55 -24.68 10.27
N PHE A 147 -13.14 -23.44 10.09
CA PHE A 147 -11.85 -23.01 10.60
C PHE A 147 -11.97 -22.65 12.07
N ARG A 148 -11.18 -23.36 12.89
CA ARG A 148 -10.96 -23.06 14.30
C ARG A 148 -9.48 -22.79 14.50
N GLU A 149 -9.16 -21.63 15.04
CA GLU A 149 -7.77 -21.18 15.18
C GLU A 149 -6.90 -22.18 15.96
N ARG A 150 -7.42 -22.74 17.06
CA ARG A 150 -6.71 -23.73 17.87
C ARG A 150 -6.33 -24.99 17.08
N ASP A 151 -7.27 -25.49 16.28
CA ASP A 151 -7.08 -26.71 15.52
C ASP A 151 -6.13 -26.43 14.34
N ALA A 152 -6.32 -25.30 13.66
CA ALA A 152 -5.45 -24.85 12.58
C ALA A 152 -3.99 -24.60 13.04
N MET A 153 -3.79 -24.06 14.25
CA MET A 153 -2.45 -23.90 14.84
C MET A 153 -1.76 -25.26 15.02
N ALA A 154 -2.48 -26.24 15.60
CA ALA A 154 -1.93 -27.57 15.82
C ALA A 154 -1.63 -28.30 14.50
N GLU A 155 -2.47 -28.13 13.48
CA GLU A 155 -2.26 -28.69 12.14
C GLU A 155 -1.13 -28.00 11.37
N ALA A 156 -0.96 -26.68 11.55
CA ALA A 156 0.05 -25.90 10.83
C ALA A 156 1.46 -26.08 11.40
N GLU A 157 1.61 -26.39 12.70
CA GLU A 157 2.92 -26.53 13.35
C GLU A 157 3.85 -27.53 12.64
N PRO A 158 3.47 -28.80 12.41
CA PRO A 158 4.36 -29.74 11.71
C PRO A 158 4.64 -29.31 10.26
N ILE A 159 3.69 -28.64 9.60
CA ILE A 159 3.89 -28.13 8.24
C ILE A 159 4.92 -26.99 8.25
N ARG A 160 4.84 -26.08 9.23
CA ARG A 160 5.76 -24.96 9.40
C ARG A 160 7.18 -25.47 9.64
N GLU A 161 7.36 -26.47 10.51
CA GLU A 161 8.66 -27.08 10.78
C GLU A 161 9.27 -27.70 9.52
N LEU A 162 8.48 -28.45 8.76
CA LEU A 162 8.91 -29.04 7.48
C LEU A 162 9.28 -27.97 6.45
N LEU A 163 8.48 -26.92 6.33
CA LEU A 163 8.78 -25.80 5.42
C LEU A 163 10.05 -25.06 5.83
N GLN A 164 10.28 -24.88 7.13
CA GLN A 164 11.50 -24.24 7.64
C GLN A 164 12.73 -25.10 7.33
N GLN A 165 12.66 -26.40 7.60
CA GLN A 165 13.77 -27.31 7.31
C GLN A 165 14.05 -27.37 5.80
N TRP A 166 13.01 -27.55 4.99
CA TRP A 166 13.14 -27.55 3.53
C TRP A 166 13.76 -26.25 3.00
N ALA A 167 13.38 -25.09 3.54
CA ALA A 167 13.93 -23.81 3.11
C ALA A 167 15.43 -23.67 3.42
N ILE A 168 15.90 -24.23 4.54
CA ILE A 168 17.33 -24.27 4.89
C ILE A 168 18.08 -25.19 3.92
N ASP A 169 17.57 -26.42 3.73
CA ASP A 169 18.21 -27.43 2.88
C ASP A 169 18.25 -27.02 1.39
N SER A 170 17.31 -26.17 0.99
CA SER A 170 17.13 -25.75 -0.40
C SER A 170 17.83 -24.44 -0.76
N GLU A 171 18.43 -23.73 0.22
CA GLU A 171 18.92 -22.35 0.03
C GLU A 171 19.94 -22.24 -1.11
N GLU A 172 20.96 -23.11 -1.12
CA GLU A 172 22.01 -23.11 -2.14
C GLU A 172 21.44 -23.44 -3.54
N GLY A 173 20.57 -24.45 -3.61
CA GLY A 173 19.91 -24.84 -4.86
C GLY A 173 19.03 -23.73 -5.44
N LEU A 174 18.26 -23.04 -4.59
CA LEU A 174 17.42 -21.92 -4.99
C LEU A 174 18.23 -20.68 -5.40
N ALA A 175 19.39 -20.44 -4.77
CA ALA A 175 20.27 -19.34 -5.15
C ALA A 175 20.89 -19.53 -6.56
N ALA A 176 21.23 -20.77 -6.90
CA ALA A 176 21.79 -21.14 -8.20
C ALA A 176 20.72 -21.33 -9.29
N ALA A 177 19.45 -21.57 -8.92
CA ALA A 177 18.37 -21.87 -9.86
C ALA A 177 18.20 -20.78 -10.92
N ARG A 178 18.07 -21.21 -12.18
CA ARG A 178 17.76 -20.38 -13.36
C ARG A 178 16.66 -21.05 -14.16
N PRO A 179 15.41 -21.04 -13.66
CA PRO A 179 14.30 -21.71 -14.33
C PRO A 179 14.06 -21.10 -15.70
N GLN A 180 13.78 -21.93 -16.70
CA GLN A 180 13.42 -21.43 -18.03
C GLN A 180 12.11 -20.65 -17.96
N MET A 181 12.03 -19.45 -18.54
CA MET A 181 10.76 -18.71 -18.57
C MET A 181 9.83 -19.19 -19.68
N PRO A 182 8.50 -19.20 -19.48
CA PRO A 182 7.56 -19.41 -20.57
C PRO A 182 7.71 -18.35 -21.67
N ALA A 183 7.48 -18.75 -22.93
CA ALA A 183 7.50 -17.81 -24.05
C ALA A 183 6.51 -16.66 -23.84
N GLY A 184 6.93 -15.42 -24.15
CA GLY A 184 6.14 -14.20 -23.94
C GLY A 184 6.22 -13.61 -22.53
N VAL A 185 6.85 -14.30 -21.56
CA VAL A 185 7.05 -13.76 -20.21
C VAL A 185 8.44 -13.11 -20.12
N THR A 186 8.48 -11.78 -20.19
CA THR A 186 9.73 -11.00 -20.19
C THR A 186 9.77 -9.95 -19.07
N ASP A 187 10.92 -9.30 -18.92
CA ASP A 187 11.13 -8.13 -18.07
C ASP A 187 10.66 -8.35 -16.63
N ARG A 188 9.85 -7.42 -16.10
CA ARG A 188 9.36 -7.47 -14.72
C ARG A 188 8.54 -8.71 -14.44
N ALA A 189 7.74 -9.19 -15.40
CA ALA A 189 6.95 -10.41 -15.18
C ALA A 189 7.88 -11.61 -14.98
N ALA A 190 8.98 -11.68 -15.74
CA ALA A 190 10.00 -12.70 -15.55
C ALA A 190 10.66 -12.60 -14.16
N GLU A 191 11.08 -11.40 -13.73
CA GLU A 191 11.67 -11.19 -12.40
C GLU A 191 10.74 -11.61 -11.24
N ILE A 192 9.42 -11.43 -11.40
CA ILE A 192 8.42 -11.79 -10.40
C ILE A 192 8.17 -13.30 -10.37
N TRP A 193 8.12 -13.96 -11.52
CA TRP A 193 7.79 -15.39 -11.60
C TRP A 193 9.01 -16.30 -11.44
N GLU A 194 10.22 -15.85 -11.74
CA GLU A 194 11.47 -16.62 -11.58
C GLU A 194 11.59 -17.32 -10.21
N PRO A 195 11.47 -16.63 -9.05
CA PRO A 195 11.58 -17.31 -7.76
C PRO A 195 10.46 -18.33 -7.51
N LEU A 196 9.25 -18.12 -8.04
CA LEU A 196 8.14 -19.05 -7.90
C LEU A 196 8.35 -20.31 -8.75
N LEU A 197 8.90 -20.15 -9.96
CA LEU A 197 9.25 -21.26 -10.83
C LEU A 197 10.43 -22.05 -10.27
N ALA A 198 11.45 -21.39 -9.70
CA ALA A 198 12.57 -22.07 -9.05
C ALA A 198 12.11 -22.96 -7.88
N ILE A 199 11.21 -22.44 -7.03
CA ILE A 199 10.59 -23.21 -5.95
C ILE A 199 9.80 -24.40 -6.51
N ALA A 200 9.05 -24.21 -7.59
CA ALA A 200 8.25 -25.27 -8.21
C ALA A 200 9.11 -26.37 -8.86
N GLU A 201 10.21 -25.99 -9.52
CA GLU A 201 11.22 -26.91 -10.08
C GLU A 201 11.84 -27.78 -8.99
N LEU A 202 12.23 -27.16 -7.87
CA LEU A 202 12.83 -27.88 -6.76
C LEU A 202 11.83 -28.77 -6.02
N ALA A 203 10.56 -28.34 -5.91
CA ALA A 203 9.49 -29.16 -5.35
C ALA A 203 9.18 -30.40 -6.21
N GLY A 204 9.47 -30.36 -7.51
CA GLY A 204 9.33 -31.48 -8.44
C GLY A 204 7.89 -31.98 -8.64
N GLY A 205 7.77 -33.18 -9.21
CA GLY A 205 6.48 -33.78 -9.55
C GLY A 205 5.68 -32.91 -10.52
N GLN A 206 4.43 -32.61 -10.17
CA GLN A 206 3.52 -31.80 -10.99
C GLN A 206 3.68 -30.28 -10.82
N TRP A 207 4.49 -29.82 -9.85
CA TRP A 207 4.60 -28.41 -9.52
C TRP A 207 5.22 -27.54 -10.62
N PRO A 208 6.29 -27.96 -11.33
CA PRO A 208 6.89 -27.16 -12.39
C PRO A 208 5.87 -26.82 -13.48
N ASP A 209 5.12 -27.81 -13.94
CA ASP A 209 4.11 -27.64 -15.00
C ASP A 209 2.95 -26.77 -14.55
N LYS A 210 2.46 -26.96 -13.33
CA LYS A 210 1.41 -26.11 -12.75
C LYS A 210 1.87 -24.66 -12.61
N ALA A 211 3.09 -24.42 -12.14
CA ALA A 211 3.62 -23.08 -11.95
C ALA A 211 3.84 -22.36 -13.29
N ARG A 212 4.36 -23.06 -14.32
CA ARG A 212 4.47 -22.53 -15.69
C ARG A 212 3.11 -22.20 -16.29
N SER A 213 2.11 -23.04 -16.06
CA SER A 213 0.74 -22.82 -16.55
C SER A 213 0.10 -21.62 -15.85
N ALA A 214 0.28 -21.50 -14.53
CA ALA A 214 -0.16 -20.33 -13.78
C ALA A 214 0.55 -19.06 -14.24
N CYS A 215 1.87 -19.11 -14.48
CA CYS A 215 2.64 -17.98 -15.00
C CYS A 215 2.08 -17.49 -16.34
N LYS A 216 1.85 -18.39 -17.30
CA LYS A 216 1.20 -18.03 -18.57
C LYS A 216 -0.18 -17.42 -18.36
N PHE A 217 -1.01 -18.04 -17.52
CA PHE A 217 -2.33 -17.51 -17.22
C PHE A 217 -2.25 -16.08 -16.66
N PHE A 218 -1.47 -15.84 -15.62
CA PHE A 218 -1.42 -14.53 -14.95
C PHE A 218 -0.70 -13.43 -15.74
N VAL A 219 0.20 -13.79 -16.67
CA VAL A 219 0.97 -12.81 -17.44
C VAL A 219 0.33 -12.57 -18.80
N LEU A 220 -0.09 -13.64 -19.48
CA LEU A 220 -0.60 -13.60 -20.85
C LEU A 220 -2.14 -13.56 -20.87
N ASP A 221 -2.81 -14.46 -20.15
CA ASP A 221 -4.25 -14.71 -20.33
C ASP A 221 -5.18 -13.91 -19.39
N SER A 222 -4.71 -13.46 -18.21
CA SER A 222 -5.58 -13.04 -17.11
C SER A 222 -6.06 -11.59 -17.17
N ALA A 223 -6.14 -11.01 -18.36
CA ALA A 223 -7.10 -9.94 -18.58
C ALA A 223 -7.58 -10.02 -20.02
N SER A 224 -8.86 -9.68 -20.22
CA SER A 224 -9.26 -9.13 -21.51
C SER A 224 -8.28 -8.00 -21.84
N ASP A 225 -7.81 -7.92 -23.09
CA ASP A 225 -6.86 -6.87 -23.48
C ASP A 225 -7.35 -5.50 -23.00
N ASP A 226 -8.65 -5.27 -23.03
CA ASP A 226 -9.39 -4.10 -22.54
C ASP A 226 -9.18 -3.74 -21.06
N GLU A 227 -9.18 -4.70 -20.13
CA GLU A 227 -9.01 -4.45 -18.69
C GLU A 227 -7.56 -4.13 -18.30
N LYS A 228 -6.59 -4.58 -19.11
CA LYS A 228 -5.15 -4.24 -18.94
C LYS A 228 -4.84 -2.83 -19.43
N LEU A 229 -5.62 -2.29 -20.37
CA LEU A 229 -5.34 -0.99 -20.95
C LEU A 229 -5.69 0.13 -19.96
N SER A 230 -4.70 0.98 -19.71
CA SER A 230 -4.93 2.28 -19.06
C SER A 230 -6.01 3.06 -19.82
N LEU A 231 -6.66 4.00 -19.15
CA LEU A 231 -7.69 4.86 -19.79
C LEU A 231 -7.21 5.47 -21.11
N GLY A 232 -5.96 5.92 -21.18
CA GLY A 232 -5.39 6.49 -22.39
C GLY A 232 -5.07 5.44 -23.47
N GLN A 233 -4.74 4.20 -23.10
CA GLN A 233 -4.57 3.11 -24.06
C GLN A 233 -5.91 2.63 -24.64
N ARG A 234 -6.96 2.55 -23.82
CA ARG A 234 -8.33 2.30 -24.32
C ARG A 234 -8.77 3.39 -25.29
N LEU A 235 -8.46 4.65 -24.96
CA LEU A 235 -8.70 5.77 -25.87
C LEU A 235 -7.94 5.63 -27.19
N LEU A 236 -6.67 5.25 -27.16
CA LEU A 236 -5.88 5.00 -28.37
C LEU A 236 -6.46 3.84 -29.20
N ARG A 237 -6.91 2.76 -28.56
CA ARG A 237 -7.55 1.61 -29.20
C ARG A 237 -8.85 2.02 -29.88
N ASP A 238 -9.73 2.74 -29.19
CA ASP A 238 -11.01 3.15 -29.74
C ASP A 238 -10.84 4.15 -30.88
N ILE A 239 -9.88 5.07 -30.77
CA ILE A 239 -9.50 5.97 -31.87
C ILE A 239 -8.97 5.15 -33.07
N ARG A 240 -8.18 4.10 -32.84
CA ARG A 240 -7.71 3.21 -33.91
C ARG A 240 -8.88 2.54 -34.62
N GLN A 241 -9.75 1.88 -33.88
CA GLN A 241 -10.93 1.21 -34.43
C GLN A 241 -11.82 2.19 -35.19
N LEU A 242 -11.99 3.41 -34.66
CA LEU A 242 -12.75 4.46 -35.30
C LEU A 242 -12.16 4.86 -36.66
N LEU A 243 -10.86 5.15 -36.72
CA LEU A 243 -10.19 5.56 -37.96
C LEU A 243 -10.15 4.41 -38.98
N GLU A 244 -9.96 3.17 -38.54
CA GLU A 244 -10.01 1.98 -39.38
C GLU A 244 -11.42 1.72 -39.95
N THR A 245 -12.46 1.89 -39.13
CA THR A 245 -13.87 1.73 -39.55
C THR A 245 -14.27 2.77 -40.58
N GLU A 246 -13.86 4.02 -40.37
CA GLU A 246 -14.15 5.14 -41.28
C GLU A 246 -13.19 5.17 -42.48
N LYS A 247 -12.11 4.36 -42.46
CA LYS A 247 -11.05 4.28 -43.47
C LYS A 247 -10.41 5.64 -43.76
N VAL A 248 -10.05 6.37 -42.70
CA VAL A 248 -9.42 7.69 -42.79
C VAL A 248 -8.09 7.75 -42.04
N ASP A 249 -7.12 8.47 -42.61
CA ASP A 249 -5.80 8.66 -42.01
C ASP A 249 -5.70 9.90 -41.10
N GLY A 250 -6.82 10.58 -40.87
CA GLY A 250 -6.90 11.69 -39.94
C GLY A 250 -8.33 12.20 -39.74
N MET A 251 -8.61 12.70 -38.53
CA MET A 251 -9.95 13.13 -38.13
C MET A 251 -9.87 14.34 -37.20
N TRP A 252 -10.87 15.24 -37.26
CA TRP A 252 -10.95 16.39 -36.37
C TRP A 252 -11.26 15.97 -34.94
N SER A 253 -10.72 16.70 -33.96
CA SER A 253 -10.93 16.39 -32.54
C SER A 253 -12.41 16.39 -32.15
N SER A 254 -13.21 17.30 -32.73
CA SER A 254 -14.66 17.35 -32.51
C SER A 254 -15.38 16.11 -33.05
N GLU A 255 -14.94 15.59 -34.19
CA GLU A 255 -15.54 14.44 -34.84
C GLU A 255 -15.17 13.14 -34.11
N ILE A 256 -13.91 13.00 -33.69
CA ILE A 256 -13.47 11.88 -32.83
C ILE A 256 -14.31 11.82 -31.57
N ILE A 257 -14.49 12.93 -30.85
CA ILE A 257 -15.29 12.97 -29.62
C ILE A 257 -16.75 12.59 -29.92
N SER A 258 -17.34 13.17 -30.97
CA SER A 258 -18.73 12.90 -31.34
C SER A 258 -18.95 11.42 -31.66
N LYS A 259 -18.05 10.79 -32.42
CA LYS A 259 -18.18 9.38 -32.80
C LYS A 259 -17.87 8.44 -31.64
N LEU A 260 -16.87 8.75 -30.81
CA LEU A 260 -16.59 7.98 -29.59
C LEU A 260 -17.76 8.03 -28.60
N MET A 261 -18.52 9.12 -28.57
CA MET A 261 -19.69 9.28 -27.69
C MET A 261 -21.02 8.87 -28.34
N ALA A 262 -21.01 8.33 -29.57
CA ALA A 262 -22.22 8.00 -30.31
C ALA A 262 -22.96 6.78 -29.73
N ASP A 263 -22.22 5.79 -29.23
CA ASP A 263 -22.77 4.62 -28.55
C ASP A 263 -23.27 5.01 -27.15
N PRO A 264 -24.56 4.76 -26.82
CA PRO A 264 -25.10 5.03 -25.49
C PRO A 264 -24.32 4.37 -24.33
N GLU A 265 -23.69 3.22 -24.56
CA GLU A 265 -22.88 2.48 -23.57
C GLU A 265 -21.40 2.88 -23.57
N SER A 266 -20.99 3.85 -24.40
CA SER A 266 -19.61 4.29 -24.50
C SER A 266 -19.06 4.85 -23.19
N GLU A 267 -17.88 4.36 -22.80
CA GLU A 267 -17.13 4.82 -21.62
C GLU A 267 -16.75 6.32 -21.70
N TRP A 268 -16.77 6.90 -22.90
CA TRP A 268 -16.43 8.31 -23.13
C TRP A 268 -17.59 9.28 -22.82
N ARG A 269 -18.82 8.77 -22.66
CA ARG A 269 -20.00 9.58 -22.31
C ARG A 269 -20.05 9.96 -20.84
N ASP A 270 -19.61 9.08 -19.95
CA ASP A 270 -19.60 9.34 -18.52
C ASP A 270 -18.29 8.89 -17.87
N MET A 271 -17.29 9.77 -17.91
CA MET A 271 -16.00 9.57 -17.26
C MET A 271 -16.03 10.14 -15.84
N TRP A 272 -16.76 9.47 -14.94
CA TRP A 272 -16.95 9.86 -13.53
C TRP A 272 -17.64 11.23 -13.36
N GLY A 273 -18.79 11.39 -14.00
CA GLY A 273 -19.64 12.59 -13.97
C GLY A 273 -19.23 13.68 -14.96
N LYS A 274 -18.33 13.38 -15.90
CA LYS A 274 -17.85 14.33 -16.93
C LYS A 274 -17.69 13.64 -18.28
N THR A 275 -18.13 14.29 -19.35
CA THR A 275 -17.92 13.83 -20.73
C THR A 275 -16.48 14.04 -21.19
N LEU A 276 -16.06 13.30 -22.21
CA LEU A 276 -14.81 13.57 -22.91
C LEU A 276 -14.89 14.91 -23.66
N ASP A 277 -13.92 15.80 -23.44
CA ASP A 277 -13.79 17.08 -24.14
C ASP A 277 -12.45 17.16 -24.90
N GLN A 278 -12.29 18.16 -25.78
CA GLN A 278 -11.07 18.31 -26.59
C GLN A 278 -9.82 18.52 -25.74
N ARG A 279 -9.96 19.20 -24.59
CA ARG A 279 -8.84 19.47 -23.67
C ARG A 279 -8.35 18.17 -23.03
N ARG A 280 -9.27 17.32 -22.61
CA ARG A 280 -8.99 16.02 -21.99
C ARG A 280 -8.46 15.03 -23.02
N LEU A 281 -9.03 14.98 -24.22
CA LEU A 281 -8.52 14.22 -25.35
C LEU A 281 -7.04 14.56 -25.62
N ALA A 282 -6.72 15.85 -25.72
CA ALA A 282 -5.33 16.30 -25.91
C ALA A 282 -4.42 15.93 -24.72
N LYS A 283 -4.90 16.10 -23.49
CA LYS A 283 -4.14 15.78 -22.28
C LYS A 283 -3.81 14.29 -22.18
N GLU A 284 -4.73 13.41 -22.54
CA GLU A 284 -4.51 11.96 -22.53
C GLU A 284 -3.57 11.54 -23.66
N LEU A 285 -3.80 12.01 -24.89
CA LEU A 285 -2.98 11.64 -26.05
C LEU A 285 -1.53 12.15 -25.98
N THR A 286 -1.30 13.33 -25.38
CA THR A 286 0.06 13.89 -25.22
C THR A 286 0.98 12.99 -24.38
N LYS A 287 0.43 12.18 -23.46
CA LYS A 287 1.20 11.23 -22.64
C LYS A 287 1.89 10.15 -23.49
N TYR A 288 1.34 9.88 -24.68
CA TYR A 288 1.83 8.88 -25.62
C TYR A 288 2.59 9.50 -26.80
N GLY A 289 2.96 10.78 -26.72
CA GLY A 289 3.68 11.49 -27.78
C GLY A 289 2.80 12.00 -28.93
N VAL A 290 1.48 11.80 -28.87
CA VAL A 290 0.54 12.22 -29.90
C VAL A 290 0.13 13.68 -29.68
N LYS A 291 0.26 14.51 -30.72
CA LYS A 291 -0.09 15.94 -30.66
C LYS A 291 -1.16 16.28 -31.69
N SER A 292 -2.02 17.23 -31.36
CA SER A 292 -3.02 17.73 -32.31
C SER A 292 -2.37 18.62 -33.36
N VAL A 293 -2.69 18.36 -34.62
CA VAL A 293 -2.24 19.11 -35.79
C VAL A 293 -3.43 19.75 -36.49
N ASN A 294 -3.17 20.68 -37.40
CA ASN A 294 -4.24 21.20 -38.25
C ASN A 294 -4.52 20.18 -39.36
N VAL A 295 -5.60 19.43 -39.25
CA VAL A 295 -6.02 18.42 -40.23
C VAL A 295 -6.93 19.07 -41.25
N ARG A 296 -6.58 18.95 -42.53
CA ARG A 296 -7.40 19.44 -43.64
C ARG A 296 -8.20 18.27 -44.22
N ILE A 297 -9.53 18.38 -44.18
CA ILE A 297 -10.45 17.38 -44.72
C ILE A 297 -11.38 18.11 -45.69
N GLY A 298 -11.25 17.80 -46.98
CA GLY A 298 -11.90 18.56 -48.05
C GLY A 298 -11.54 20.05 -48.01
N VAL A 299 -12.56 20.90 -47.86
CA VAL A 299 -12.41 22.37 -47.78
C VAL A 299 -12.21 22.90 -46.36
N GLY A 300 -12.46 22.09 -45.33
CA GLY A 300 -12.36 22.49 -43.94
C GLY A 300 -10.97 22.23 -43.35
N GLN A 301 -10.56 23.08 -42.40
CA GLN A 301 -9.35 22.88 -41.61
C GLN A 301 -9.67 23.09 -40.14
N ALA A 302 -9.37 22.10 -39.31
CA ALA A 302 -9.55 22.19 -37.87
C ALA A 302 -8.45 21.41 -37.13
N LYS A 303 -8.41 21.55 -35.80
CA LYS A 303 -7.52 20.74 -34.97
C LYS A 303 -8.00 19.29 -34.95
N GLY A 304 -7.06 18.36 -35.13
CA GLY A 304 -7.33 16.93 -35.18
C GLY A 304 -6.07 16.11 -35.02
N TYR A 305 -6.18 14.83 -35.33
CA TYR A 305 -5.11 13.86 -35.22
C TYR A 305 -4.96 13.08 -36.52
N THR A 306 -3.73 12.79 -36.89
CA THR A 306 -3.38 12.00 -38.08
C THR A 306 -2.76 10.67 -37.66
N VAL A 307 -2.94 9.64 -38.47
CA VAL A 307 -2.28 8.34 -38.29
C VAL A 307 -0.77 8.51 -38.42
N HIS A 308 -0.34 9.14 -39.52
CA HIS A 308 1.07 9.30 -39.84
C HIS A 308 1.68 10.58 -39.26
N GLY A 309 3.01 10.62 -39.23
CA GLY A 309 3.82 11.77 -38.81
C GLY A 309 4.60 11.50 -37.52
N PRO A 310 5.57 12.37 -37.17
CA PRO A 310 6.46 12.19 -36.02
C PRO A 310 5.74 12.28 -34.66
N THR A 311 4.51 12.80 -34.65
CA THR A 311 3.63 12.85 -33.47
C THR A 311 2.24 12.28 -33.82
N GLY A 312 2.17 11.39 -34.81
CA GLY A 312 0.94 10.76 -35.28
C GLY A 312 0.50 9.60 -34.39
N LEU A 313 -0.74 9.13 -34.58
CA LEU A 313 -1.34 8.06 -33.79
C LEU A 313 -0.65 6.70 -34.01
N GLN A 314 -0.06 6.46 -35.19
CA GLN A 314 0.58 5.19 -35.53
C GLN A 314 1.73 4.85 -34.58
N GLN A 315 2.59 5.81 -34.25
CA GLN A 315 3.66 5.61 -33.29
C GLN A 315 3.11 5.14 -31.94
N ALA A 316 2.03 5.79 -31.46
CA ALA A 316 1.43 5.41 -30.20
C ALA A 316 0.78 4.02 -30.26
N TRP A 317 0.15 3.65 -31.38
CA TRP A 317 -0.40 2.31 -31.57
C TRP A 317 0.69 1.24 -31.58
N ASP A 318 1.76 1.46 -32.34
CA ASP A 318 2.86 0.52 -32.47
C ASP A 318 3.53 0.25 -31.11
N HIS A 319 3.70 1.29 -30.29
CA HIS A 319 4.34 1.17 -28.98
C HIS A 319 3.42 0.67 -27.86
N TRP A 320 2.14 1.00 -27.88
CA TRP A 320 1.26 0.81 -26.72
C TRP A 320 0.08 -0.14 -26.93
N LEU A 321 -0.22 -0.51 -28.18
CA LEU A 321 -1.33 -1.42 -28.54
C LEU A 321 -0.87 -2.69 -29.28
N THR A 322 0.39 -2.79 -29.68
CA THR A 322 0.92 -4.03 -30.27
C THR A 322 1.23 -5.03 -29.15
N PRO A 323 0.67 -6.25 -29.17
CA PRO A 323 1.10 -7.30 -28.27
C PRO A 323 2.60 -7.52 -28.48
N SER A 324 3.40 -7.37 -27.43
CA SER A 324 4.84 -7.66 -27.45
C SER A 324 5.05 -9.15 -27.67
N THR A 325 4.94 -9.56 -28.93
CA THR A 325 5.27 -10.90 -29.39
C THR A 325 6.75 -10.86 -29.75
N SER A 326 7.62 -11.05 -28.77
CA SER A 326 9.01 -11.37 -29.04
C SER A 326 9.06 -12.80 -29.59
N VAL A 327 8.81 -12.93 -30.90
CA VAL A 327 9.22 -14.13 -31.63
C VAL A 327 10.75 -14.05 -31.71
N PRO A 328 11.51 -14.98 -31.11
CA PRO A 328 12.94 -15.03 -31.39
C PRO A 328 13.09 -15.38 -32.88
N SER A 329 13.63 -14.42 -33.63
CA SER A 329 14.12 -14.67 -34.98
C SER A 329 15.11 -15.83 -34.91
N VAL A 330 14.73 -16.97 -35.49
CA VAL A 330 15.64 -18.09 -35.69
C VAL A 330 16.65 -17.64 -36.74
N ALA A 331 17.75 -17.03 -36.27
CA ALA A 331 18.93 -16.88 -37.09
C ALA A 331 19.52 -18.29 -37.29
N ASN A 332 19.34 -18.83 -38.50
CA ASN A 332 20.06 -20.00 -38.99
C ASN A 332 21.56 -19.78 -38.80
N VAL A 333 22.18 -20.57 -37.91
CA VAL A 333 23.64 -20.74 -37.89
C VAL A 333 23.95 -21.94 -38.79
N PRO A 334 24.69 -21.78 -39.90
CA PRO A 334 25.15 -22.92 -40.67
C PRO A 334 26.19 -23.68 -39.85
N ALA A 335 25.99 -25.00 -39.74
CA ALA A 335 26.98 -25.91 -39.22
C ALA A 335 28.26 -25.85 -40.06
N LEU A 336 29.41 -25.67 -39.41
CA LEU A 336 30.68 -26.11 -39.94
C LEU A 336 31.36 -26.99 -38.88
N VAL A 337 31.48 -28.26 -39.22
CA VAL A 337 32.20 -29.30 -38.48
C VAL A 337 33.66 -29.30 -38.93
N GLY A 338 34.56 -29.49 -37.97
CA GLY A 338 35.92 -30.01 -38.14
C GLY A 338 36.99 -28.99 -37.76
N ALA A 339 38.11 -29.34 -37.12
CA ALA A 339 38.62 -30.56 -36.53
C ALA A 339 39.94 -30.17 -35.78
N PHE A 340 40.48 -31.09 -34.99
CA PHE A 340 41.83 -31.10 -34.36
C PHE A 340 42.02 -30.20 -33.12
N SER A 341 42.85 -30.52 -32.12
CA SER A 341 43.38 -31.75 -31.50
C SER A 341 44.21 -31.25 -30.30
N SER A 342 44.28 -32.07 -29.25
CA SER A 342 45.20 -32.13 -28.11
C SER A 342 46.34 -31.11 -27.93
N GLY A 343 46.53 -30.65 -26.68
CA GLY A 343 47.79 -30.04 -26.21
C GLY A 343 47.78 -29.74 -24.71
N THR A 344 48.73 -30.32 -23.99
CA THR A 344 48.95 -30.31 -22.54
C THR A 344 49.57 -29.02 -21.97
N ALA A 345 49.29 -28.76 -20.68
CA ALA A 345 50.10 -28.14 -19.61
C ALA A 345 51.09 -26.99 -19.91
N GLU A 346 50.97 -25.87 -19.17
CA GLU A 346 51.95 -25.42 -18.15
C GLU A 346 51.73 -23.95 -17.65
N THR A 347 52.03 -23.81 -16.36
CA THR A 347 52.38 -22.69 -15.47
C THR A 347 52.71 -21.27 -16.01
N ASN A 348 52.23 -20.21 -15.32
CA ASN A 348 53.05 -19.28 -14.48
C ASN A 348 52.36 -17.93 -14.11
N ASN A 349 52.44 -17.59 -12.81
CA ASN A 349 52.68 -16.29 -12.14
C ASN A 349 51.93 -14.97 -12.50
N VAL A 350 51.00 -14.53 -11.62
CA VAL A 350 51.13 -13.49 -10.52
C VAL A 350 52.09 -12.29 -10.81
N PRO A 351 51.79 -10.98 -10.49
CA PRO A 351 51.38 -10.53 -9.14
C PRO A 351 50.42 -9.32 -8.91
N ASN A 352 49.65 -9.47 -7.82
CA ASN A 352 49.39 -8.57 -6.67
C ASN A 352 49.65 -7.04 -6.71
N VAL A 353 48.67 -6.27 -6.19
CA VAL A 353 48.85 -5.06 -5.34
C VAL A 353 47.64 -4.96 -4.36
N THR A 354 47.75 -5.46 -3.12
CA THR A 354 48.00 -4.77 -1.81
C THR A 354 46.75 -4.22 -1.08
N GLU A 355 46.46 -4.82 0.09
CA GLU A 355 45.59 -4.30 1.17
C GLU A 355 46.24 -3.12 1.96
N PRO A 356 45.64 -2.58 3.05
CA PRO A 356 45.75 -3.27 4.35
C PRO A 356 44.47 -3.31 5.19
N SER A 357 44.30 -4.47 5.81
CA SER A 357 43.47 -4.79 6.97
C SER A 357 43.94 -4.13 8.27
N HIS A 358 43.02 -3.86 9.21
CA HIS A 358 43.31 -3.79 10.63
C HIS A 358 42.37 -4.74 11.40
N LEU A 359 42.95 -5.79 11.96
CA LEU A 359 42.38 -6.71 12.93
C LEU A 359 42.70 -6.24 14.36
N PHE A 360 41.80 -6.48 15.30
CA PHE A 360 42.14 -6.69 16.71
C PHE A 360 41.35 -7.88 17.25
N THR A 361 42.06 -8.78 17.92
CA THR A 361 41.59 -10.01 18.55
C THR A 361 41.17 -9.77 20.01
N ALA A 362 40.32 -10.67 20.52
CA ALA A 362 39.76 -10.68 21.87
C ALA A 362 40.74 -11.11 22.98
N SER A 363 40.51 -10.68 24.24
CA SER A 363 40.62 -11.47 25.50
C SER A 363 40.27 -10.65 26.76
N GLU A 364 39.61 -11.32 27.72
CA GLU A 364 39.46 -11.03 29.18
C GLU A 364 38.54 -9.85 29.60
N GLN A 365 37.68 -9.89 30.62
CA GLN A 365 37.61 -10.70 31.84
C GLN A 365 36.19 -10.64 32.50
N VAL A 366 35.99 -11.52 33.48
CA VAL A 366 34.76 -11.95 34.18
C VAL A 366 34.41 -11.07 35.40
N LYS A 367 33.12 -11.07 35.82
CA LYS A 367 32.56 -11.30 37.20
C LYS A 367 31.58 -10.26 37.81
N GLN A 368 30.66 -10.85 38.60
CA GLN A 368 29.72 -10.37 39.64
C GLN A 368 28.29 -10.04 39.17
N GLU A 369 27.29 -10.92 39.39
CA GLU A 369 26.68 -11.46 40.64
C GLU A 369 25.48 -10.64 41.17
N SER A 370 24.30 -11.24 41.00
CA SER A 370 23.35 -11.61 42.08
C SER A 370 22.65 -10.54 42.93
N GLY A 371 21.32 -10.61 42.92
CA GLY A 371 20.43 -10.23 44.04
C GLY A 371 19.05 -9.83 43.51
N THR A 372 17.90 -10.28 44.02
CA THR A 372 17.53 -11.18 45.12
C THR A 372 16.04 -11.45 44.93
N ALA A 373 15.60 -12.65 45.30
CA ALA A 373 14.20 -13.04 45.34
C ALA A 373 13.37 -12.18 46.32
N ALA A 374 12.10 -11.97 46.00
CA ALA A 374 11.07 -11.66 46.98
C ALA A 374 9.83 -12.51 46.69
N THR A 375 9.39 -13.14 47.77
CA THR A 375 8.36 -14.13 48.06
C THR A 375 6.92 -13.78 47.66
N ASP A 376 6.24 -14.82 47.19
CA ASP A 376 4.94 -15.37 47.60
C ASP A 376 3.91 -14.48 48.34
N GLY A 377 2.66 -14.58 47.87
CA GLY A 377 1.52 -13.81 48.35
C GLY A 377 0.18 -14.38 47.88
N THR A 378 -0.17 -15.54 48.43
CA THR A 378 -1.49 -15.94 48.92
C THR A 378 -2.69 -16.00 47.94
N LEU A 379 -3.11 -17.24 47.70
CA LEU A 379 -4.45 -17.66 47.28
C LEU A 379 -5.54 -17.01 48.14
N MET A 380 -6.58 -16.47 47.50
CA MET A 380 -7.89 -16.25 48.13
C MET A 380 -8.94 -17.08 47.38
N ASP A 381 -9.61 -17.91 48.16
CA ASP A 381 -10.77 -18.72 47.78
C ASP A 381 -11.89 -17.89 47.14
N GLY A 382 -12.60 -18.52 46.20
CA GLY A 382 -13.67 -17.90 45.42
C GLY A 382 -14.99 -17.70 46.17
N PRO A 383 -16.07 -17.41 45.42
CA PRO A 383 -17.24 -18.25 45.61
C PRO A 383 -17.79 -18.80 44.30
N SER A 384 -18.09 -20.09 44.33
CA SER A 384 -19.01 -20.75 43.42
C SER A 384 -20.44 -20.32 43.74
N LEU A 385 -21.24 -20.03 42.70
CA LEU A 385 -22.64 -20.47 42.48
C LEU A 385 -23.53 -19.42 41.77
N ARG A 386 -24.09 -19.87 40.64
CA ARG A 386 -25.48 -19.65 40.16
C ARG A 386 -25.96 -18.21 39.99
N GLY A 387 -26.04 -17.81 38.72
CA GLY A 387 -26.97 -16.79 38.23
C GLY A 387 -26.63 -16.44 36.80
N ARG A 388 -27.48 -16.79 35.83
CA ARG A 388 -27.32 -16.31 34.45
C ARG A 388 -27.41 -14.77 34.52
N PRO A 389 -26.43 -14.00 34.02
CA PRO A 389 -26.48 -12.54 34.11
C PRO A 389 -27.79 -12.03 33.51
N PRO A 390 -28.49 -11.08 34.19
CA PRO A 390 -29.79 -10.61 33.73
C PRO A 390 -29.67 -10.05 32.31
N LEU A 391 -30.66 -10.36 31.48
CA LEU A 391 -30.70 -9.83 30.12
C LEU A 391 -30.82 -8.30 30.18
N CYS A 392 -30.15 -7.64 29.25
CA CYS A 392 -30.16 -6.19 29.14
C CYS A 392 -31.60 -5.67 29.08
N PRO A 393 -32.00 -4.73 29.94
CA PRO A 393 -33.38 -4.25 30.01
C PRO A 393 -33.84 -3.56 28.73
N ASP A 394 -32.92 -2.96 27.96
CA ASP A 394 -33.27 -2.23 26.73
C ASP A 394 -33.57 -3.16 25.54
N CYS A 395 -32.86 -4.29 25.42
CA CYS A 395 -32.99 -5.15 24.24
C CYS A 395 -33.42 -6.58 24.56
N THR A 396 -33.30 -7.02 25.80
CA THR A 396 -33.57 -8.38 26.29
C THR A 396 -32.82 -9.51 25.56
N ARG A 397 -31.83 -9.17 24.72
CA ARG A 397 -31.17 -10.12 23.80
C ARG A 397 -29.78 -10.56 24.24
N ALA A 398 -29.12 -9.79 25.09
CA ALA A 398 -27.75 -10.03 25.51
C ALA A 398 -27.62 -9.76 27.02
N PRO A 399 -26.72 -10.46 27.72
CA PRO A 399 -26.50 -10.22 29.15
C PRO A 399 -26.05 -8.78 29.40
N ALA A 400 -26.60 -8.17 30.45
CA ALA A 400 -26.19 -6.86 30.92
C ALA A 400 -24.76 -6.94 31.46
N ARG A 401 -23.95 -5.92 31.16
CA ARG A 401 -22.65 -5.76 31.81
C ARG A 401 -22.86 -5.35 33.26
N SER A 402 -21.98 -5.82 34.14
CA SER A 402 -21.99 -5.46 35.57
C SER A 402 -21.72 -3.98 35.83
N ASP A 403 -20.97 -3.31 34.95
CA ASP A 403 -20.55 -1.92 35.12
C ASP A 403 -21.56 -0.88 34.62
N THR A 404 -22.35 -1.22 33.60
CA THR A 404 -23.27 -0.28 32.93
C THR A 404 -24.73 -0.68 33.05
N GLY A 405 -25.04 -1.93 33.45
CA GLY A 405 -26.40 -2.44 33.52
C GLY A 405 -27.07 -2.69 32.16
N TYR A 406 -26.37 -2.44 31.04
CA TYR A 406 -26.83 -2.67 29.67
C TYR A 406 -25.83 -3.53 28.89
N CYS A 407 -26.24 -4.10 27.75
CA CYS A 407 -25.32 -4.81 26.87
C CYS A 407 -24.47 -3.81 26.05
N ASP A 408 -23.34 -4.27 25.50
CA ASP A 408 -22.41 -3.42 24.74
C ASP A 408 -23.06 -2.57 23.66
N LEU A 409 -24.04 -3.15 22.95
CA LEU A 409 -24.74 -2.46 21.86
C LEU A 409 -25.65 -1.35 22.38
N CYS A 410 -26.41 -1.58 23.46
CA CYS A 410 -27.29 -0.57 24.05
C CYS A 410 -26.47 0.52 24.76
N THR A 411 -25.35 0.16 25.39
CA THR A 411 -24.39 1.13 25.94
C THR A 411 -23.81 2.03 24.86
N ALA A 412 -23.40 1.47 23.73
CA ALA A 412 -22.91 2.25 22.58
C ALA A 412 -24.02 3.14 21.97
N ARG A 413 -25.25 2.64 21.88
CA ARG A 413 -26.40 3.41 21.36
C ARG A 413 -26.74 4.60 22.26
N ARG A 414 -26.77 4.41 23.58
CA ARG A 414 -26.99 5.51 24.53
C ARG A 414 -25.87 6.53 24.52
N ARG A 415 -24.59 6.11 24.39
CA ARG A 415 -23.46 7.03 24.19
C ARG A 415 -23.59 7.86 22.91
N ARG A 416 -24.12 7.28 21.83
CA ARG A 416 -24.41 8.02 20.58
C ARG A 416 -25.58 8.97 20.72
N GLN A 417 -26.62 8.62 21.46
CA GLN A 417 -27.75 9.53 21.72
C GLN A 417 -27.33 10.71 22.61
N GLN A 418 -26.45 10.49 23.59
CA GLN A 418 -25.86 11.56 24.41
C GLN A 418 -24.99 12.55 23.60
N THR A 419 -24.51 12.19 22.41
CA THR A 419 -23.74 13.10 21.54
C THR A 419 -24.61 13.95 20.60
N VAL A 420 -25.92 13.74 20.56
CA VAL A 420 -26.82 14.40 19.58
C VAL A 420 -27.69 15.50 20.21
N ASP A 421 -27.86 15.51 21.53
CA ASP A 421 -28.70 16.51 22.20
C ASP A 421 -27.89 17.70 22.74
N GLY A 422 -27.84 18.77 21.94
CA GLY A 422 -27.87 20.17 22.39
C GLY A 422 -26.63 20.76 23.09
N GLY A 423 -25.68 21.29 22.31
CA GLY A 423 -24.63 22.22 22.81
C GLY A 423 -24.04 23.08 21.67
N PRO A 424 -23.52 24.28 21.94
CA PRO A 424 -23.29 25.37 20.97
C PRO A 424 -22.06 25.18 20.06
N ALA A 425 -21.86 23.98 19.52
CA ALA A 425 -20.70 23.59 18.73
C ALA A 425 -20.76 24.06 17.25
N ASN A 426 -21.77 24.85 16.86
CA ASN A 426 -21.89 25.38 15.50
C ASN A 426 -21.12 26.69 15.25
N VAL A 427 -20.38 27.20 16.24
CA VAL A 427 -19.57 28.42 16.08
C VAL A 427 -18.10 28.03 15.89
N ASP A 428 -17.39 28.68 14.96
CA ASP A 428 -15.95 28.45 14.79
C ASP A 428 -15.21 28.76 16.10
N ALA A 429 -14.24 27.92 16.45
CA ALA A 429 -13.55 28.00 17.73
C ALA A 429 -12.80 29.32 17.96
N LEU A 430 -12.34 29.99 16.88
CA LEU A 430 -11.74 31.33 16.99
C LEU A 430 -12.82 32.37 17.30
N THR A 431 -13.95 32.32 16.60
CA THR A 431 -15.10 33.22 16.85
C THR A 431 -15.60 33.09 18.29
N TRP A 432 -15.74 31.86 18.78
CA TRP A 432 -16.12 31.59 20.16
C TRP A 432 -15.08 32.13 21.15
N LEU A 433 -13.79 31.85 20.91
CA LEU A 433 -12.71 32.26 21.82
C LEU A 433 -12.57 33.79 21.90
N VAL A 434 -12.72 34.49 20.78
CA VAL A 434 -12.72 35.97 20.74
C VAL A 434 -13.90 36.54 21.53
N ALA A 435 -15.11 36.00 21.34
CA ALA A 435 -16.29 36.43 22.09
C ALA A 435 -16.11 36.18 23.60
N TRP A 436 -15.54 35.04 23.97
CA TRP A 436 -15.29 34.68 25.35
C TRP A 436 -14.24 35.59 26.01
N ILE A 437 -13.13 35.90 25.33
CA ILE A 437 -12.11 36.82 25.85
C ILE A 437 -12.70 38.21 26.07
N ARG A 438 -13.49 38.73 25.12
CA ARG A 438 -14.16 40.04 25.28
C ARG A 438 -15.07 40.10 26.50
N ALA A 439 -15.75 39.00 26.83
CA ALA A 439 -16.68 38.93 27.95
C ALA A 439 -16.00 38.70 29.32
N ASN A 440 -14.77 38.17 29.35
CA ASN A 440 -14.13 37.71 30.59
C ASN A 440 -12.75 38.33 30.86
N ALA A 441 -12.29 39.24 30.02
CA ALA A 441 -11.05 39.97 30.25
C ALA A 441 -11.19 40.99 31.39
N GLY A 442 -10.19 41.04 32.28
CA GLY A 442 -10.08 42.08 33.30
C GLY A 442 -9.57 43.42 32.75
N PRO A 443 -9.32 44.41 33.62
CA PRO A 443 -8.70 45.68 33.24
C PRO A 443 -7.36 45.41 32.52
N GLY A 444 -7.28 45.77 31.23
CA GLY A 444 -6.10 45.50 30.39
C GLY A 444 -6.28 44.41 29.32
N GLY A 445 -7.42 43.72 29.25
CA GLY A 445 -7.75 42.83 28.12
C GLY A 445 -7.17 41.41 28.19
N TRP A 446 -6.46 41.06 29.26
CA TRP A 446 -5.77 39.78 29.41
C TRP A 446 -6.60 38.73 30.17
N VAL A 447 -6.52 37.48 29.72
CA VAL A 447 -7.13 36.29 30.37
C VAL A 447 -6.13 35.16 30.57
N LYS A 448 -6.39 34.28 31.55
CA LYS A 448 -5.58 33.07 31.75
C LYS A 448 -5.94 31.99 30.72
N PRO A 449 -4.97 31.37 30.02
CA PRO A 449 -5.20 30.29 29.05
C PRO A 449 -5.94 29.10 29.65
N GLY A 450 -5.63 28.75 30.90
CA GLY A 450 -6.30 27.67 31.61
C GLY A 450 -7.81 27.91 31.76
N ALA A 451 -8.22 29.16 32.01
CA ALA A 451 -9.63 29.52 32.13
C ALA A 451 -10.34 29.47 30.76
N ALA A 452 -9.70 29.98 29.70
CA ALA A 452 -10.24 29.94 28.34
C ALA A 452 -10.41 28.50 27.82
N ILE A 453 -9.43 27.63 28.07
CA ILE A 453 -9.47 26.21 27.67
C ILE A 453 -10.56 25.46 28.46
N ALA A 454 -10.65 25.68 29.78
CA ALA A 454 -11.68 25.06 30.61
C ALA A 454 -13.09 25.47 30.16
N ALA A 455 -13.30 26.76 29.87
CA ALA A 455 -14.56 27.26 29.35
C ALA A 455 -14.88 26.71 27.94
N GLY A 456 -13.87 26.53 27.08
CA GLY A 456 -14.05 25.95 25.76
C GLY A 456 -14.46 24.48 25.83
N VAL A 457 -13.89 23.72 26.76
CA VAL A 457 -14.30 22.34 27.04
C VAL A 457 -15.73 22.28 27.54
N ALA A 458 -16.10 23.19 28.46
CA ALA A 458 -17.49 23.30 28.94
C ALA A 458 -18.48 23.68 27.81
N ALA A 459 -18.02 24.45 26.81
CA ALA A 459 -18.79 24.80 25.62
C ALA A 459 -18.78 23.73 24.50
N GLY A 460 -18.11 22.59 24.70
CA GLY A 460 -18.09 21.45 23.77
C GLY A 460 -16.89 21.39 22.82
N TYR A 461 -15.90 22.28 22.94
CA TYR A 461 -14.68 22.26 22.12
C TYR A 461 -13.60 21.34 22.72
N LYS A 462 -12.81 20.68 21.86
CA LYS A 462 -11.62 19.96 22.31
C LYS A 462 -10.54 20.95 22.78
N PRO A 463 -9.75 20.66 23.84
CA PRO A 463 -8.67 21.53 24.31
C PRO A 463 -7.66 21.91 23.21
N ALA A 464 -7.35 20.98 22.32
CA ALA A 464 -6.45 21.21 21.19
C ALA A 464 -7.02 22.23 20.18
N THR A 465 -8.34 22.25 19.99
CA THR A 465 -9.02 23.18 19.06
C THR A 465 -8.91 24.61 19.56
N ILE A 466 -9.08 24.86 20.86
CA ILE A 466 -8.93 26.19 21.47
C ILE A 466 -7.47 26.67 21.39
N LYS A 467 -6.50 25.78 21.63
CA LYS A 467 -5.06 26.09 21.48
C LYS A 467 -4.69 26.43 20.03
N ALA A 468 -5.23 25.67 19.07
CA ALA A 468 -5.02 25.92 17.64
C ALA A 468 -5.69 27.22 17.18
N ALA A 469 -6.88 27.54 17.68
CA ALA A 469 -7.57 28.80 17.39
C ALA A 469 -6.72 30.02 17.79
N ARG A 470 -6.05 29.97 18.96
CA ARG A 470 -5.10 31.01 19.37
C ARG A 470 -3.90 31.17 18.44
N GLN A 471 -3.40 30.08 17.86
CA GLN A 471 -2.22 30.09 16.97
C GLN A 471 -2.54 30.50 15.53
N ARG A 472 -3.82 30.60 15.18
CA ARG A 472 -4.29 30.94 13.84
C ARG A 472 -3.96 32.41 13.53
N SER A 473 -3.46 32.68 12.33
CA SER A 473 -3.19 34.02 11.79
C SER A 473 -4.45 34.77 11.33
N GLY A 474 -5.62 34.46 11.91
CA GLY A 474 -6.90 35.10 11.58
C GLY A 474 -7.08 36.46 12.29
N ASN A 475 -7.94 37.32 11.73
CA ASN A 475 -8.35 38.57 12.35
C ASN A 475 -9.65 38.35 13.17
N PRO A 476 -9.71 38.67 14.49
CA PRO A 476 -8.65 39.28 15.28
C PRO A 476 -7.67 38.26 15.87
N ARG A 477 -6.39 38.64 15.88
CA ARG A 477 -5.29 37.79 16.36
C ARG A 477 -5.30 37.74 17.89
N ILE A 478 -4.96 36.58 18.47
CA ILE A 478 -4.84 36.42 19.93
C ILE A 478 -3.36 36.35 20.32
N GLU A 479 -2.90 37.38 21.01
CA GLU A 479 -1.53 37.49 21.51
C GLU A 479 -1.33 36.73 22.81
N ALA A 480 -0.08 36.37 23.12
CA ALA A 480 0.26 35.85 24.43
C ALA A 480 1.40 36.65 25.07
N SER A 481 1.33 36.88 26.37
CA SER A 481 2.33 37.63 27.14
C SER A 481 3.68 36.91 27.30
N GLY A 482 3.77 35.62 26.94
CA GLY A 482 4.99 34.82 27.06
C GLY A 482 4.78 33.32 26.79
N ILE A 483 5.78 32.51 27.12
CA ILE A 483 5.78 31.05 27.00
C ILE A 483 5.82 30.45 28.41
N GLY A 484 4.92 29.50 28.73
CA GLY A 484 4.90 28.80 30.02
C GLY A 484 3.57 28.93 30.78
N ARG A 485 3.56 28.47 32.04
CA ARG A 485 2.36 28.39 32.89
C ARG A 485 1.75 29.77 33.23
N ASP A 486 2.57 30.82 33.19
CA ASP A 486 2.17 32.20 33.51
C ASP A 486 1.83 33.04 32.26
N SER A 487 1.76 32.40 31.09
CA SER A 487 1.30 33.08 29.88
C SER A 487 -0.16 33.53 30.02
N MET A 488 -0.46 34.73 29.54
CA MET A 488 -1.81 35.32 29.45
C MET A 488 -2.18 35.50 27.98
N TRP A 489 -3.47 35.51 27.63
CA TRP A 489 -3.98 35.76 26.28
C TRP A 489 -4.76 37.07 26.20
N LYS A 490 -4.61 37.84 25.12
CA LYS A 490 -5.37 39.07 24.84
C LYS A 490 -5.69 39.14 23.34
N ILE A 491 -6.78 39.79 22.96
CA ILE A 491 -7.06 40.12 21.55
C ILE A 491 -6.16 41.28 21.13
N ALA A 492 -5.39 41.11 20.05
CA ALA A 492 -4.55 42.17 19.48
C ALA A 492 -5.40 43.40 19.17
N ASP A 493 -4.94 44.59 19.56
CA ASP A 493 -5.56 45.84 19.16
C ASP A 493 -5.15 46.10 17.69
N ASP A 494 -6.13 46.34 16.81
CA ASP A 494 -5.87 46.65 15.39
C ASP A 494 -5.14 48.01 15.31
N GLY A 495 -3.80 47.98 15.38
CA GLY A 495 -2.97 49.16 15.15
C GLY A 495 -3.07 49.62 13.70
N GLU A 496 -3.34 50.90 13.51
CA GLU A 496 -3.25 51.62 12.24
C GLU A 496 -2.00 51.19 11.45
N VAL A 497 -2.22 50.57 10.29
CA VAL A 497 -1.19 50.50 9.25
C VAL A 497 -1.04 51.92 8.70
N THR A 498 -0.15 52.69 9.31
CA THR A 498 0.36 53.96 8.78
C THR A 498 1.32 53.64 7.61
N ALA A 499 1.04 54.31 6.48
CA ALA A 499 1.80 54.52 5.24
C ALA A 499 2.93 53.53 4.85
#